data_AF-A0A7K8XP81-F1
#
_entry.id   AF-A0A7K8XP81-F1
#
_cell.length_a   1.000
_cell.length_b   1.000
_cell.length_c   1.000
_cell.angle_alpha   90.00
_cell.angle_beta   90.00
_cell.angle_gamma   90.00
#
_symmetry.space_group_name_H-M   'P 1'
#
loop_
_entity.id
_entity.type
_entity.pdbx_description
1 polymer ?
#
loop_
_entity_poly.entity_id
_entity_poly.type
_entity_poly.pdbx_seq_one_letter_code
_entity_poly.pdbx_strand_id
1 'polypeptide(L)'
;KYEEIYPLEVNELVYITDDTYTKAQLLKMEHLLLKVLGFDLTVPTTNQFLLQYFQRHEVCIRTENFARYLAELSLIEADPFLKYLPSQTAAAAYCLANYTVNRSFWPETLATFTGYSLSEIVPCLTDLHKACLDVPHSQLQAVKEKYKHPKYLHVSLLKPPAVLPL
;
A
#
# COMPACT_ATOMS: atom_id res chain seq x y z
N LYS A 1 7.05 -17.26 -3.37
CA LYS A 1 8.02 -17.89 -4.33
C LYS A 1 8.91 -16.89 -5.06
N TYR A 2 8.36 -15.80 -5.62
CA TYR A 2 9.14 -14.81 -6.38
C TYR A 2 9.86 -13.78 -5.46
N GLU A 3 9.14 -13.19 -4.49
CA GLU A 3 9.71 -12.13 -3.63
C GLU A 3 10.34 -12.63 -2.31
N GLU A 4 9.91 -13.79 -1.81
CA GLU A 4 10.30 -14.29 -0.48
C GLU A 4 11.59 -15.11 -0.53
N ILE A 5 12.48 -14.91 0.45
CA ILE A 5 13.67 -15.76 0.65
C ILE A 5 13.25 -17.20 1.00
N TYR A 6 12.24 -17.34 1.85
CA TYR A 6 11.70 -18.63 2.29
C TYR A 6 10.19 -18.65 2.03
N PRO A 7 9.76 -19.13 0.85
CA PRO A 7 8.34 -19.20 0.53
C PRO A 7 7.65 -20.37 1.26
N LEU A 8 6.37 -20.19 1.56
CA LEU A 8 5.53 -21.25 2.14
C LEU A 8 5.44 -22.47 1.23
N GLU A 9 5.32 -23.64 1.83
CA GLU A 9 5.09 -24.88 1.10
C GLU A 9 3.64 -24.97 0.61
N VAL A 10 3.42 -25.73 -0.47
CA VAL A 10 2.07 -25.89 -1.05
C VAL A 10 1.10 -26.51 -0.04
N ASN A 11 1.59 -27.39 0.85
CA ASN A 11 0.75 -27.99 1.89
C ASN A 11 0.29 -26.97 2.93
N GLU A 12 1.11 -25.97 3.25
CA GLU A 12 0.72 -24.88 4.16
C GLU A 12 -0.35 -23.99 3.50
N LEU A 13 -0.25 -23.75 2.18
CA LEU A 13 -1.28 -23.02 1.44
C LEU A 13 -2.62 -23.76 1.43
N VAL A 14 -2.61 -25.09 1.28
CA VAL A 14 -3.83 -25.92 1.40
C VAL A 14 -4.45 -25.75 2.79
N TYR A 15 -3.63 -25.86 3.84
CA TYR A 15 -4.07 -25.69 5.22
C TYR A 15 -4.65 -24.30 5.50
N ILE A 16 -4.03 -23.22 5.00
CA ILE A 16 -4.53 -21.84 5.17
C ILE A 16 -5.91 -21.66 4.50
N THR A 17 -6.21 -22.43 3.46
CA THR A 17 -7.53 -22.43 2.80
C THR A 17 -8.56 -23.33 3.49
N ASP A 18 -8.31 -23.77 4.73
CA ASP A 18 -9.18 -24.68 5.49
C ASP A 18 -9.49 -25.98 4.70
N ASP A 19 -8.47 -26.50 4.02
CA ASP A 19 -8.56 -27.68 3.14
C ASP A 19 -9.64 -27.59 2.04
N THR A 20 -10.14 -26.37 1.74
CA THR A 20 -11.17 -26.13 0.70
C THR A 20 -10.67 -26.58 -0.68
N TYR A 21 -9.36 -26.48 -0.93
CA TYR A 21 -8.74 -26.85 -2.20
C TYR A 21 -7.66 -27.91 -2.01
N THR A 22 -7.64 -28.87 -2.93
CA THR A 22 -6.58 -29.87 -2.99
C THR A 22 -5.27 -29.28 -3.54
N LYS A 23 -4.14 -29.89 -3.16
CA LYS A 23 -2.81 -29.57 -3.71
C LYS A 23 -2.80 -29.56 -5.25
N ALA A 24 -3.50 -30.50 -5.89
CA ALA A 24 -3.57 -30.58 -7.34
C ALA A 24 -4.31 -29.40 -7.96
N GLN A 25 -5.36 -28.88 -7.31
CA GLN A 25 -6.08 -27.69 -7.76
C GLN A 25 -5.21 -26.43 -7.64
N LEU A 26 -4.50 -26.26 -6.53
CA LEU A 26 -3.59 -25.11 -6.35
C LEU A 26 -2.48 -25.09 -7.40
N LEU A 27 -1.83 -26.24 -7.67
CA LEU A 27 -0.79 -26.33 -8.69
C LEU A 27 -1.32 -26.08 -10.11
N LYS A 28 -2.53 -26.54 -10.42
CA LYS A 28 -3.19 -26.25 -11.69
C LYS A 28 -3.47 -24.75 -11.84
N MET A 29 -3.94 -24.09 -10.78
CA MET A 29 -4.21 -22.66 -10.80
C MET A 29 -2.92 -21.85 -10.91
N GLU A 30 -1.85 -22.24 -10.21
CA GLU A 30 -0.53 -21.63 -10.34
C GLU A 30 -0.04 -21.68 -11.79
N HIS A 31 -0.11 -22.85 -12.44
CA HIS A 31 0.27 -22.99 -13.84
C HIS A 31 -0.58 -22.13 -14.77
N LEU A 32 -1.90 -22.07 -14.54
CA LEU A 32 -2.80 -21.23 -15.33
C LEU A 32 -2.46 -19.74 -15.19
N LEU A 33 -2.23 -19.26 -13.97
CA LEU A 33 -1.85 -17.86 -13.71
C LEU A 33 -0.55 -17.48 -14.44
N LEU A 34 0.48 -18.32 -14.32
CA LEU A 34 1.76 -18.09 -15.02
C LEU A 34 1.59 -18.04 -16.53
N LYS A 35 0.75 -18.92 -17.09
CA LYS A 35 0.45 -18.94 -18.51
C LYS A 35 -0.30 -17.69 -18.97
N VAL A 36 -1.32 -17.25 -18.23
CA VAL A 36 -2.11 -16.05 -18.56
C VAL A 36 -1.26 -14.80 -18.49
N LEU A 37 -0.39 -14.68 -17.49
CA LEU A 37 0.53 -13.55 -17.34
C LEU A 37 1.75 -13.61 -18.27
N GLY A 38 1.91 -14.70 -19.04
CA GLY A 38 3.09 -14.88 -19.90
C GLY A 38 4.42 -14.88 -19.13
N PHE A 39 4.41 -15.32 -17.87
CA PHE A 39 5.53 -15.23 -16.92
C PHE A 39 6.03 -13.80 -16.62
N ASP A 40 5.25 -12.77 -16.95
CA ASP A 40 5.56 -11.40 -16.56
C ASP A 40 5.10 -11.15 -15.10
N LEU A 41 5.99 -11.49 -14.17
CA LEU A 41 5.76 -11.38 -12.72
C LEU A 41 6.42 -10.13 -12.11
N THR A 42 7.23 -9.42 -12.89
CA THR A 42 8.06 -8.32 -12.38
C THR A 42 7.32 -7.00 -12.60
N VAL A 43 6.33 -6.73 -11.75
CA VAL A 43 5.50 -5.53 -11.87
C VAL A 43 5.90 -4.46 -10.85
N PRO A 44 5.88 -3.16 -11.23
CA PRO A 44 6.18 -2.09 -10.30
C PRO A 44 5.05 -1.96 -9.27
N THR A 45 5.40 -1.95 -7.98
CA THR A 45 4.42 -1.85 -6.89
C THR A 45 4.49 -0.51 -6.17
N THR A 46 3.37 -0.10 -5.56
CA THR A 46 3.28 1.10 -4.72
C THR A 46 4.34 1.10 -3.63
N ASN A 47 4.62 -0.07 -3.04
CA ASN A 47 5.65 -0.22 -2.00
C ASN A 47 7.06 0.06 -2.52
N GLN A 48 7.40 -0.39 -3.74
CA GLN A 48 8.71 -0.10 -4.35
C GLN A 48 8.92 1.41 -4.56
N PHE A 49 7.90 2.13 -5.02
CA PHE A 49 7.97 3.58 -5.16
C PHE A 49 8.09 4.29 -3.80
N LEU A 50 7.34 3.85 -2.78
CA LEU A 50 7.48 4.39 -1.42
C LEU A 50 8.90 4.24 -0.88
N LEU A 51 9.53 3.07 -1.05
CA LEU A 51 10.92 2.86 -0.64
C LEU A 51 11.87 3.84 -1.32
N GLN A 52 11.68 4.08 -2.62
CA GLN A 52 12.46 5.06 -3.37
C GLN A 52 12.26 6.50 -2.88
N TYR A 53 11.05 6.84 -2.42
CA TYR A 53 10.76 8.16 -1.87
C TYR A 53 11.41 8.36 -0.49
N PHE A 54 11.32 7.38 0.41
CA PHE A 54 11.98 7.45 1.73
C PHE A 54 13.51 7.52 1.63
N GLN A 55 14.10 6.83 0.65
CA GLN A 55 15.55 6.91 0.39
C GLN A 55 16.00 8.30 -0.06
N ARG A 56 15.14 9.08 -0.71
CA ARG A 56 15.46 10.41 -1.25
C ARG A 56 15.11 11.54 -0.31
N HIS A 57 14.05 11.36 0.46
CA HIS A 57 13.64 12.29 1.49
C HIS A 57 13.44 11.52 2.79
N GLU A 58 14.43 11.60 3.67
CA GLU A 58 14.38 10.94 4.96
C GLU A 58 13.22 11.46 5.80
N VAL A 59 12.44 10.54 6.34
CA VAL A 59 11.35 10.81 7.28
C VAL A 59 11.48 9.85 8.45
N CYS A 60 10.84 10.18 9.57
CA CYS A 60 10.86 9.27 10.71
C CYS A 60 10.11 7.96 10.38
N ILE A 61 10.52 6.84 11.02
CA ILE A 61 9.93 5.50 10.84
C ILE A 61 8.41 5.49 11.01
N ARG A 62 7.88 6.36 11.89
CA ARG A 62 6.44 6.53 12.09
C ARG A 62 5.73 7.03 10.82
N THR A 63 6.34 7.97 10.10
CA THR A 63 5.83 8.47 8.82
C THR A 63 5.89 7.38 7.76
N GLU A 64 7.00 6.63 7.68
CA GLU A 64 7.12 5.53 6.73
C GLU A 64 6.05 4.46 6.94
N ASN A 65 5.88 3.99 8.18
CA ASN A 65 4.90 2.97 8.51
C ASN A 65 3.48 3.45 8.23
N PHE A 66 3.19 4.73 8.48
CA PHE A 66 1.88 5.29 8.18
C PHE A 66 1.64 5.41 6.66
N ALA A 67 2.65 5.78 5.87
CA ALA A 67 2.56 5.76 4.42
C ALA A 67 2.38 4.34 3.86
N ARG A 68 3.07 3.32 4.41
CA ARG A 68 2.85 1.92 4.04
C ARG A 68 1.43 1.44 4.40
N TYR A 69 0.91 1.85 5.57
CA TYR A 69 -0.47 1.59 5.97
C TYR A 69 -1.46 2.14 4.94
N LEU A 70 -1.30 3.41 4.56
CA LEU A 70 -2.16 4.06 3.57
C LEU A 70 -2.06 3.39 2.20
N ALA A 71 -0.85 3.04 1.75
CA ALA A 71 -0.68 2.29 0.50
C ALA A 71 -1.38 0.92 0.56
N GLU A 72 -1.35 0.21 1.68
CA GLU A 72 -2.08 -1.05 1.82
C GLU A 72 -3.60 -0.85 1.86
N LEU A 73 -4.11 0.26 2.42
CA LEU A 73 -5.53 0.58 2.34
C LEU A 73 -5.99 0.74 0.88
N SER A 74 -5.17 1.37 0.03
CA SER A 74 -5.50 1.53 -1.39
C SER A 74 -5.66 0.21 -2.16
N LEU A 75 -5.11 -0.89 -1.64
CA LEU A 75 -5.23 -2.22 -2.25
C LEU A 75 -6.56 -2.92 -1.91
N ILE A 76 -7.26 -2.45 -0.87
CA ILE A 76 -8.54 -3.03 -0.43
C ILE A 76 -9.68 -2.61 -1.37
N GLU A 77 -9.63 -1.36 -1.86
CA GLU A 77 -10.66 -0.77 -2.70
C GLU A 77 -10.20 -0.70 -4.16
N ALA A 78 -10.88 -1.41 -5.05
CA ALA A 78 -10.57 -1.38 -6.47
C ALA A 78 -10.95 -0.03 -7.12
N ASP A 79 -12.15 0.47 -6.83
CA ASP A 79 -12.58 1.82 -7.18
C ASP A 79 -12.43 2.68 -5.91
N PRO A 80 -11.67 3.78 -5.90
CA PRO A 80 -11.06 4.46 -7.06
C PRO A 80 -9.64 4.05 -7.44
N PHE A 81 -8.95 3.19 -6.70
CA PHE A 81 -7.49 3.11 -6.79
C PHE A 81 -6.93 2.45 -8.06
N LEU A 82 -7.70 1.64 -8.78
CA LEU A 82 -7.30 1.08 -10.07
C LEU A 82 -7.11 2.13 -11.18
N LYS A 83 -7.67 3.34 -11.01
CA LYS A 83 -7.48 4.44 -11.97
C LYS A 83 -6.11 5.14 -11.82
N TYR A 84 -5.40 4.89 -10.72
CA TYR A 84 -4.13 5.54 -10.40
C TYR A 84 -2.95 4.62 -10.66
N LEU A 85 -1.83 5.19 -11.10
CA LEU A 85 -0.57 4.47 -11.21
C LEU A 85 0.01 4.17 -9.82
N PRO A 86 0.75 3.06 -9.63
CA PRO A 86 1.38 2.74 -8.34
C PRO A 86 2.29 3.86 -7.82
N SER A 87 2.98 4.59 -8.70
CA SER A 87 3.83 5.75 -8.35
C SER A 87 3.02 6.93 -7.79
N GLN A 88 1.84 7.18 -8.34
CA GLN A 88 0.93 8.25 -7.93
C GLN A 88 0.25 7.90 -6.59
N THR A 89 -0.19 6.65 -6.44
CA THR A 89 -0.71 6.15 -5.16
C THR A 89 0.35 6.20 -4.06
N ALA A 90 1.61 5.88 -4.38
CA ALA A 90 2.71 6.01 -3.45
C ALA A 90 2.95 7.48 -3.06
N ALA A 91 2.86 8.40 -4.01
CA ALA A 91 3.05 9.84 -3.75
C ALA A 91 1.93 10.39 -2.86
N ALA A 92 0.68 9.97 -3.10
CA ALA A 92 -0.47 10.31 -2.27
C ALA A 92 -0.32 9.76 -0.84
N ALA A 93 0.06 8.48 -0.70
CA ALA A 93 0.29 7.84 0.60
C ALA A 93 1.42 8.55 1.38
N TYR A 94 2.52 8.89 0.70
CA TYR A 94 3.61 9.68 1.28
C TYR A 94 3.11 11.06 1.74
N CYS A 95 2.41 11.79 0.87
CA CYS A 95 1.91 13.14 1.18
C CYS A 95 1.01 13.15 2.41
N LEU A 96 0.04 12.23 2.47
CA LEU A 96 -0.90 12.15 3.59
C LEU A 96 -0.18 11.79 4.89
N ALA A 97 0.77 10.86 4.83
CA ALA A 97 1.52 10.47 6.01
C ALA A 97 2.44 11.59 6.52
N ASN A 98 3.19 12.19 5.60
CA ASN A 98 4.10 13.29 5.88
C ASN A 98 3.34 14.50 6.44
N TYR A 99 2.15 14.79 5.90
CA TYR A 99 1.33 15.88 6.41
C TYR A 99 0.76 15.58 7.79
N THR A 100 0.36 14.33 8.05
CA THR A 100 -0.19 13.92 9.35
C THR A 100 0.86 14.01 10.47
N VAL A 101 2.13 13.72 10.18
CA VAL A 101 3.20 13.70 11.19
C VAL A 101 4.02 14.99 11.21
N ASN A 102 4.43 15.49 10.05
CA ASN A 102 5.39 16.60 9.91
C ASN A 102 4.76 17.89 9.37
N ARG A 103 3.44 17.89 9.08
CA ARG A 103 2.70 19.06 8.54
C ARG A 103 3.23 19.60 7.21
N SER A 104 3.85 18.72 6.41
CA SER A 104 4.31 19.02 5.05
C SER A 104 3.80 17.93 4.10
N PHE A 105 3.36 18.31 2.90
CA PHE A 105 2.84 17.37 1.91
C PHE A 105 3.97 16.78 1.06
N TRP A 106 4.37 17.51 0.03
CA TRP A 106 5.25 17.05 -1.03
C TRP A 106 6.51 17.91 -1.09
N PRO A 107 7.67 17.37 -0.68
CA PRO A 107 8.93 18.12 -0.67
C PRO A 107 9.44 18.34 -2.10
N GLU A 108 10.12 19.47 -2.32
CA GLU A 108 10.67 19.85 -3.63
C GLU A 108 11.67 18.80 -4.17
N THR A 109 12.40 18.11 -3.28
CA THR A 109 13.32 17.02 -3.66
C THR A 109 12.59 15.85 -4.33
N LEU A 110 11.37 15.51 -3.89
CA LEU A 110 10.56 14.47 -4.51
C LEU A 110 9.83 14.99 -5.75
N ALA A 111 9.42 16.26 -5.77
CA ALA A 111 8.84 16.89 -6.95
C ALA A 111 9.83 16.89 -8.13
N THR A 112 11.08 17.30 -7.89
CA THR A 112 12.15 17.29 -8.89
C THR A 112 12.54 15.87 -9.31
N PHE A 113 12.54 14.91 -8.40
CA PHE A 113 12.87 13.52 -8.72
C PHE A 113 11.78 12.82 -9.56
N THR A 114 10.51 12.99 -9.19
CA THR A 114 9.39 12.27 -9.82
C THR A 114 8.79 13.01 -11.00
N GLY A 115 8.95 14.33 -11.06
CA GLY A 115 8.23 15.20 -11.97
C GLY A 115 6.79 15.50 -11.55
N TYR A 116 6.27 14.90 -10.47
CA TYR A 116 4.91 15.16 -10.00
C TYR A 116 4.80 16.46 -9.23
N SER A 117 3.83 17.27 -9.64
CA SER A 117 3.32 18.41 -8.87
C SER A 117 2.32 17.95 -7.80
N LEU A 118 2.16 18.75 -6.75
CA LEU A 118 1.15 18.47 -5.73
C LEU A 118 -0.26 18.38 -6.36
N SER A 119 -0.59 19.24 -7.32
CA SER A 119 -1.87 19.25 -8.04
C SER A 119 -2.21 17.93 -8.74
N GLU A 120 -1.21 17.22 -9.27
CA GLU A 120 -1.41 15.90 -9.90
C GLU A 120 -1.63 14.79 -8.86
N ILE A 121 -1.11 14.98 -7.65
CA ILE A 121 -1.25 14.03 -6.54
C ILE A 121 -2.59 14.23 -5.81
N VAL A 122 -3.10 15.46 -5.73
CA VAL A 122 -4.32 15.84 -5.00
C VAL A 122 -5.52 14.91 -5.25
N PRO A 123 -5.86 14.50 -6.48
CA PRO A 123 -7.00 13.61 -6.69
C PRO A 123 -6.85 12.28 -5.95
N CYS A 124 -5.69 11.64 -6.09
CA CYS A 124 -5.40 10.36 -5.42
C CYS A 124 -5.29 10.54 -3.90
N LEU A 125 -4.66 11.63 -3.45
CA LEU A 125 -4.58 12.01 -2.04
C LEU A 125 -5.95 12.20 -1.40
N THR A 126 -6.89 12.83 -2.12
CA THR A 126 -8.26 13.07 -1.63
C THR A 126 -9.04 11.77 -1.48
N ASP A 127 -8.94 10.88 -2.48
CA ASP A 127 -9.59 9.58 -2.42
C ASP A 127 -8.99 8.70 -1.31
N LEU A 128 -7.66 8.71 -1.15
CA LEU A 128 -6.97 7.98 -0.08
C LEU A 128 -7.29 8.52 1.31
N HIS A 129 -7.46 9.83 1.43
CA HIS A 129 -7.86 10.48 2.68
C HIS A 129 -9.28 10.07 3.10
N LYS A 130 -10.24 10.05 2.16
CA LYS A 130 -11.59 9.53 2.41
C LYS A 130 -11.56 8.07 2.83
N ALA A 131 -10.87 7.21 2.07
CA ALA A 131 -10.73 5.80 2.40
C ALA A 131 -10.16 5.60 3.82
N CYS A 132 -9.16 6.40 4.22
CA CYS A 132 -8.60 6.37 5.56
C CYS A 132 -9.60 6.78 6.66
N LEU A 133 -10.46 7.76 6.38
CA LEU A 133 -11.51 8.21 7.32
C LEU A 133 -12.65 7.20 7.44
N ASP A 134 -12.95 6.46 6.36
CA ASP A 134 -14.03 5.48 6.31
C ASP A 134 -13.62 4.11 6.89
N VAL A 135 -12.34 3.88 7.17
CA VAL A 135 -11.83 2.64 7.78
C VAL A 135 -12.66 2.19 9.00
N PRO A 136 -13.02 3.04 9.99
CA PRO A 136 -13.82 2.60 11.14
C PRO A 136 -15.20 2.01 10.77
N HIS A 137 -15.73 2.34 9.60
CA HIS A 137 -17.01 1.87 9.09
C HIS A 137 -16.87 0.67 8.14
N SER A 138 -15.65 0.35 7.69
CA SER A 138 -15.39 -0.79 6.82
C SER A 138 -15.54 -2.13 7.55
N GLN A 139 -16.03 -3.15 6.85
CA GLN A 139 -16.04 -4.52 7.36
C GLN A 139 -14.64 -5.16 7.35
N LEU A 140 -13.71 -4.64 6.52
CA LEU A 140 -12.38 -5.18 6.31
C LEU A 140 -11.35 -4.47 7.21
N GLN A 141 -11.13 -5.02 8.41
CA GLN A 141 -10.26 -4.40 9.43
C GLN A 141 -8.82 -4.95 9.48
N ALA A 142 -8.49 -5.98 8.68
CA ALA A 142 -7.22 -6.71 8.80
C ALA A 142 -5.97 -5.81 8.67
N VAL A 143 -5.97 -4.87 7.72
CA VAL A 143 -4.87 -3.92 7.54
C VAL A 143 -4.75 -2.97 8.74
N LYS A 144 -5.89 -2.48 9.27
CA LYS A 144 -5.88 -1.63 10.46
C LYS A 144 -5.30 -2.35 11.68
N GLU A 145 -5.70 -3.59 11.92
CA GLU A 145 -5.21 -4.39 13.04
C GLU A 145 -3.72 -4.76 12.87
N LYS A 146 -3.27 -5.06 11.65
CA LYS A 146 -1.83 -5.24 11.34
C LYS A 146 -1.01 -4.02 11.77
N TYR A 147 -1.40 -2.82 11.35
CA TYR A 147 -0.66 -1.59 11.62
C TYR A 147 -0.91 -0.98 13.01
N LYS A 148 -1.82 -1.57 13.78
CA LYS A 148 -2.01 -1.27 15.20
C LYS A 148 -0.95 -1.93 16.06
N HIS A 149 -0.31 -3.00 15.57
CA HIS A 149 0.72 -3.72 16.29
C HIS A 149 1.93 -2.81 16.63
N PRO A 150 2.56 -2.96 17.82
CA PRO A 150 3.68 -2.12 18.24
C PRO A 150 4.86 -2.07 17.27
N LYS A 151 5.11 -3.17 16.54
CA LYS A 151 6.10 -3.26 15.45
C LYS A 151 5.96 -2.13 14.42
N TYR A 152 4.73 -1.67 14.18
CA TYR A 152 4.42 -0.59 13.24
C TYR A 152 4.18 0.76 13.94
N LEU A 153 4.54 0.90 15.22
CA LEU A 153 4.36 2.11 16.01
C LEU A 153 2.89 2.57 16.15
N HIS A 154 1.95 1.63 16.07
CA HIS A 154 0.51 1.88 16.22
C HIS A 154 -0.02 2.94 15.24
N VAL A 155 0.56 3.02 14.04
CA VAL A 155 0.27 4.10 13.07
C VAL A 155 -1.17 4.08 12.56
N SER A 156 -1.89 2.95 12.64
CA SER A 156 -3.32 2.92 12.30
C SER A 156 -4.23 3.61 13.32
N LEU A 157 -3.69 3.98 14.50
CA LEU A 157 -4.40 4.77 15.51
C LEU A 157 -4.17 6.28 15.34
N LEU A 158 -3.37 6.69 14.37
CA LEU A 158 -3.18 8.11 14.06
C LEU A 158 -4.49 8.68 13.53
N LYS A 159 -4.82 9.89 13.99
CA LYS A 159 -5.96 10.63 13.46
C LYS A 159 -5.47 11.38 12.22
N PRO A 160 -5.87 11.00 11.00
CA PRO A 160 -5.64 11.84 9.84
C PRO A 160 -6.33 13.19 10.05
N PRO A 161 -5.89 14.26 9.36
CA PRO A 161 -6.56 15.55 9.43
C PRO A 161 -8.03 15.42 9.03
N ALA A 162 -8.95 16.18 9.63
CA ALA A 162 -10.35 16.16 9.23
C ALA A 162 -10.57 16.77 7.84
N VAL A 163 -9.77 17.78 7.50
CA VAL A 163 -9.77 18.48 6.21
C VAL A 163 -8.33 18.66 5.77
N LEU A 164 -8.04 18.40 4.49
CA LEU A 164 -6.73 18.66 3.89
C LEU A 164 -6.64 20.15 3.50
N PRO A 165 -5.66 20.93 3.99
CA PRO A 165 -5.43 22.29 3.52
C PRO A 165 -4.66 22.26 2.18
N LEU A 166 -5.38 21.96 1.10
CA LEU A 166 -4.87 21.91 -0.27
C LEU A 166 -5.23 23.18 -1.04
#